data_AF-A0A9E4PVU0-F1
#
_entry.id   AF-A0A9E4PVU0-F1
#
_cell.length_a   1.000
_cell.length_b   1.000
_cell.length_c   1.000
_cell.angle_alpha   90.00
_cell.angle_beta   90.00
_cell.angle_gamma   90.00
#
_symmetry.space_group_name_H-M   'P 1'
#
loop_
_entity.id
_entity.type
_entity.pdbx_description
1 polymer ?
#
loop_
_entity_poly.entity_id
_entity_poly.type
_entity_poly.pdbx_seq_one_letter_code
_entity_poly.pdbx_strand_id
1 'polypeptide(L)'
;NKLMYDRATNTLWHQFLGVPAVGPLVGSGIKLKLIPSLVTTWQDWLESHPDTTVLSIDTGVYPRASYRPEGDPRSIYFDYRSDPETMFPAPHRSSLLRTKDQVLGLKLDGQSKAYPLDALLDQPVINDSLGAKNVVVVTSPGGAARAYRRGQYKFSSPETSAGAEGVPLLRDQQGREWQAGEEALVLAEDPSQRLERLPGHMAYWFGWFAFNPDTEVYSGVGPSP
;
A
#
# COMPACT_ATOMS: atom_id res chain seq x y z
N ASN A 1 17.93 6.12 -4.73
CA ASN A 1 16.78 6.62 -3.94
C ASN A 1 16.36 8.00 -4.42
N LYS A 2 15.05 8.25 -4.47
CA LYS A 2 14.45 9.53 -4.87
C LYS A 2 14.21 10.39 -3.61
N LEU A 3 14.58 11.67 -3.68
CA LEU A 3 14.19 12.69 -2.69
C LEU A 3 13.13 13.60 -3.32
N MET A 4 12.17 14.07 -2.53
CA MET A 4 11.18 15.05 -3.03
C MET A 4 11.77 16.46 -2.85
N TYR A 5 11.72 17.28 -3.90
CA TYR A 5 12.22 18.64 -3.86
C TYR A 5 11.10 19.63 -3.56
N ASP A 6 11.21 20.34 -2.44
CA ASP A 6 10.36 21.47 -2.09
C ASP A 6 10.94 22.75 -2.68
N ARG A 7 10.26 23.30 -3.70
CA ARG A 7 10.67 24.52 -4.40
C ARG A 7 10.54 25.79 -3.57
N ALA A 8 9.69 25.81 -2.54
CA ALA A 8 9.48 27.00 -1.71
C ALA A 8 10.64 27.19 -0.73
N THR A 9 11.17 26.09 -0.19
CA THR A 9 12.25 26.13 0.82
C THR A 9 13.58 25.63 0.31
N ASN A 10 13.63 25.09 -0.92
CA ASN A 10 14.78 24.38 -1.49
C ASN A 10 15.25 23.20 -0.61
N THR A 11 14.31 22.57 0.10
CA THR A 11 14.57 21.39 0.95
C THR A 11 14.31 20.11 0.16
N LEU A 12 15.22 19.14 0.29
CA LEU A 12 15.01 17.77 -0.16
C LEU A 12 14.44 16.94 1.00
N TRP A 13 13.34 16.25 0.74
CA TRP A 13 12.58 15.48 1.72
C TRP A 13 12.71 13.99 1.48
N HIS A 14 12.82 13.23 2.57
CA HIS A 14 12.79 11.79 2.54
C HIS A 14 11.36 11.30 2.29
N GLN A 15 11.05 10.88 1.07
CA GLN A 15 9.69 10.52 0.63
C GLN A 15 8.99 9.51 1.54
N PHE A 16 9.75 8.58 2.10
CA PHE A 16 9.22 7.50 2.92
C PHE A 16 9.02 7.89 4.40
N LEU A 17 9.82 8.84 4.90
CA LEU A 17 9.81 9.22 6.33
C LEU A 17 9.07 10.55 6.57
N GLY A 18 8.88 11.35 5.52
CA GLY A 18 8.26 12.66 5.60
C GLY A 18 9.11 13.69 6.34
N VAL A 19 10.43 13.51 6.42
CA VAL A 19 11.36 14.41 7.13
C VAL A 19 12.32 15.11 6.16
N PRO A 20 12.79 16.32 6.49
CA PRO A 20 13.86 16.99 5.73
C PRO A 20 15.14 16.15 5.74
N ALA A 21 15.71 15.91 4.57
CA ALA A 21 16.97 15.18 4.40
C ALA A 21 18.14 16.12 4.12
N VAL A 22 17.94 17.14 3.28
CA VAL A 22 18.96 18.14 2.92
C VAL A 22 18.28 19.49 2.76
N GLY A 23 18.89 20.56 3.24
CA GLY A 23 18.40 21.94 3.05
C GLY A 23 17.93 22.62 4.34
N PRO A 24 17.34 23.82 4.22
CA PRO A 24 17.12 24.73 5.36
C PRO A 24 16.25 24.18 6.49
N LEU A 25 15.37 23.21 6.21
CA LEU A 25 14.46 22.65 7.21
C LEU A 25 15.07 21.49 8.01
N VAL A 26 16.29 21.04 7.70
CA VAL A 26 16.97 19.99 8.48
C VAL A 26 17.15 20.46 9.93
N GLY A 27 16.79 19.61 10.89
CA GLY A 27 16.86 19.94 12.33
C GLY A 27 15.67 20.74 12.87
N SER A 28 14.72 21.15 12.03
CA SER A 28 13.51 21.89 12.47
C SER A 28 12.54 21.08 13.32
N GLY A 29 12.66 19.75 13.34
CA GLY A 29 11.69 18.86 13.98
C GLY A 29 10.39 18.65 13.17
N ILE A 30 10.27 19.25 11.99
CA ILE A 30 9.08 19.09 11.14
C ILE A 30 9.02 17.67 10.58
N LYS A 31 7.81 17.10 10.60
CA LYS A 31 7.49 15.82 9.96
C LYS A 31 6.15 15.92 9.26
N LEU A 32 6.12 15.55 7.98
CA LEU A 32 4.89 15.54 7.18
C LEU A 32 3.93 14.46 7.69
N LYS A 33 2.64 14.80 7.71
CA LYS A 33 1.56 13.84 7.95
C LYS A 33 1.48 12.90 6.75
N LEU A 34 1.64 11.60 7.00
CA LEU A 34 1.36 10.59 6.00
C LEU A 34 -0.16 10.49 5.79
N ILE A 35 -0.56 10.56 4.54
CA ILE A 35 -1.94 10.34 4.11
C ILE A 35 -2.06 8.95 3.47
N PRO A 36 -3.21 8.28 3.58
CA PRO A 36 -3.44 7.04 2.84
C PRO A 36 -3.29 7.25 1.33
N SER A 37 -2.68 6.28 0.67
CA SER A 37 -2.61 6.19 -0.78
C SER A 37 -2.87 4.76 -1.23
N LEU A 38 -3.29 4.61 -2.48
CA LEU A 38 -3.55 3.31 -3.10
C LEU A 38 -2.60 3.10 -4.27
N VAL A 39 -2.03 1.91 -4.35
CA VAL A 39 -1.41 1.40 -5.59
C VAL A 39 -2.34 0.33 -6.12
N THR A 40 -2.80 0.51 -7.36
CA THR A 40 -3.75 -0.38 -8.02
C THR A 40 -3.46 -0.46 -9.52
N THR A 41 -4.14 -1.36 -10.24
CA THR A 41 -4.05 -1.45 -11.69
C THR A 41 -4.88 -0.33 -12.35
N TRP A 42 -4.54 0.03 -13.59
CA TRP A 42 -5.35 0.98 -14.36
C TRP A 42 -6.77 0.45 -14.62
N GLN A 43 -6.91 -0.87 -14.80
CA GLN A 43 -8.19 -1.50 -15.02
C GLN A 43 -9.10 -1.33 -13.79
N ASP A 44 -8.64 -1.75 -12.60
CA ASP A 44 -9.37 -1.63 -11.34
C ASP A 44 -9.72 -0.16 -11.03
N TRP A 45 -8.80 0.77 -11.31
CA TRP A 45 -9.06 2.19 -11.12
C TRP A 45 -10.17 2.70 -12.05
N LEU A 46 -10.13 2.35 -13.34
CA LEU A 46 -11.11 2.84 -14.31
C LEU A 46 -12.50 2.22 -14.10
N GLU A 47 -12.57 0.97 -13.64
CA GLU A 47 -13.83 0.32 -13.24
C GLU A 47 -14.52 1.07 -12.09
N SER A 48 -13.73 1.62 -11.15
CA SER A 48 -14.23 2.38 -10.00
C SER A 48 -14.42 3.88 -10.28
N HIS A 49 -13.64 4.44 -11.20
CA HIS A 49 -13.62 5.86 -11.52
C HIS A 49 -13.69 6.09 -13.04
N PRO A 50 -14.82 5.76 -13.69
CA PRO A 50 -14.96 5.73 -15.15
C PRO A 50 -14.73 7.09 -15.82
N ASP A 51 -14.94 8.18 -15.07
CA ASP A 51 -14.75 9.55 -15.56
C ASP A 51 -13.30 10.06 -15.40
N THR A 52 -12.38 9.24 -14.87
CA THR A 52 -10.97 9.62 -14.73
C THR A 52 -10.35 9.88 -16.08
N THR A 53 -9.69 11.04 -16.21
CA THR A 53 -8.85 11.34 -17.37
C THR A 53 -7.37 11.21 -17.01
N VAL A 54 -6.58 10.72 -17.97
CA VAL A 54 -5.11 10.64 -17.88
C VAL A 54 -4.50 11.30 -19.11
N LEU A 55 -3.25 11.76 -18.99
CA LEU A 55 -2.51 12.27 -20.14
C LEU A 55 -2.34 11.14 -21.18
N SER A 56 -2.67 11.43 -22.44
CA SER A 56 -2.46 10.48 -23.53
C SER A 56 -0.99 10.12 -23.67
N ILE A 57 -0.70 8.84 -23.93
CA ILE A 57 0.65 8.38 -24.29
C ILE A 57 1.07 8.86 -25.69
N ASP A 58 0.13 9.35 -26.50
CA ASP A 58 0.38 9.99 -27.80
C ASP A 58 0.83 11.45 -27.63
N THR A 59 1.97 11.62 -26.96
CA THR A 59 2.53 12.94 -26.64
C THR A 59 3.19 13.63 -27.83
N GLY A 60 3.45 12.91 -28.93
CA GLY A 60 4.27 13.35 -30.05
C GLY A 60 5.78 13.40 -29.77
N VAL A 61 6.20 13.13 -28.52
CA VAL A 61 7.61 13.15 -28.09
C VAL A 61 8.21 11.75 -28.06
N TYR A 62 7.49 10.79 -27.47
CA TYR A 62 7.93 9.40 -27.34
C TYR A 62 7.00 8.46 -28.13
N PRO A 63 7.54 7.45 -28.84
CA PRO A 63 6.70 6.46 -29.50
C PRO A 63 5.94 5.63 -28.46
N ARG A 64 4.73 5.16 -28.80
CA ARG A 64 3.92 4.29 -27.89
C ARG A 64 4.70 3.10 -27.34
N ALA A 65 5.63 2.56 -28.15
CA ALA A 65 6.51 1.45 -27.76
C ALA A 65 7.46 1.77 -26.59
N SER A 66 7.63 3.04 -26.20
CA SER A 66 8.38 3.44 -25.01
C SER A 66 7.62 3.17 -23.71
N TYR A 67 6.29 3.00 -23.77
CA TYR A 67 5.41 2.79 -22.61
C TYR A 67 4.97 1.33 -22.47
N ARG A 68 5.87 0.38 -22.80
CA ARG A 68 5.58 -1.06 -22.67
C ARG A 68 5.34 -1.45 -21.21
N PRO A 69 4.42 -2.39 -20.94
CA PRO A 69 4.28 -2.99 -19.63
C PRO A 69 5.63 -3.46 -19.08
N GLU A 70 5.88 -3.28 -17.80
CA GLU A 70 7.20 -3.53 -17.21
C GLU A 70 7.61 -5.01 -17.22
N GLY A 71 6.66 -5.93 -17.44
CA GLY A 71 6.92 -7.35 -17.65
C GLY A 71 7.28 -7.74 -19.09
N ASP A 72 7.17 -6.84 -20.08
CA ASP A 72 7.64 -7.09 -21.44
C ASP A 72 9.18 -7.02 -21.45
N PRO A 73 9.91 -8.04 -21.98
CA PRO A 73 11.37 -8.04 -22.09
C PRO A 73 11.98 -6.83 -22.81
N ARG A 74 11.18 -6.08 -23.57
CA ARG A 74 11.60 -4.86 -24.28
C ARG A 74 11.28 -3.59 -23.50
N SER A 75 10.70 -3.68 -22.31
CA SER A 75 10.46 -2.54 -21.44
C SER A 75 11.77 -2.06 -20.83
N ILE A 76 11.93 -0.75 -20.71
CA ILE A 76 13.10 -0.13 -20.05
C ILE A 76 13.21 -0.50 -18.56
N TYR A 77 12.13 -1.01 -17.97
CA TYR A 77 12.08 -1.44 -16.58
C TYR A 77 12.20 -2.96 -16.41
N PHE A 78 12.30 -3.74 -17.49
CA PHE A 78 12.25 -5.20 -17.43
C PHE A 78 13.36 -5.76 -16.54
N ASP A 79 14.62 -5.42 -16.82
CA ASP A 79 15.77 -5.91 -16.03
C ASP A 79 15.64 -5.52 -14.55
N TYR A 80 15.17 -4.31 -14.28
CA TYR A 80 14.93 -3.86 -12.91
C TYR A 80 13.83 -4.69 -12.22
N ARG A 81 12.80 -5.14 -12.93
CA ARG A 81 11.72 -5.96 -12.35
C ARG A 81 12.07 -7.45 -12.27
N SER A 82 12.86 -7.96 -13.20
CA SER A 82 13.17 -9.39 -13.33
C SER A 82 14.40 -9.82 -12.54
N ASP A 83 15.38 -8.94 -12.33
CA ASP A 83 16.52 -9.22 -11.46
C ASP A 83 16.04 -9.34 -10.00
N PRO A 84 16.38 -10.40 -9.24
CA PRO A 84 16.01 -10.49 -7.83
C PRO A 84 16.74 -9.48 -6.93
N GLU A 85 17.88 -8.94 -7.37
CA GLU A 85 18.74 -8.05 -6.59
C GLU A 85 18.42 -6.57 -6.74
N THR A 86 18.92 -5.79 -5.78
CA THR A 86 18.76 -4.33 -5.78
C THR A 86 19.77 -3.66 -6.71
N MET A 87 19.34 -2.72 -7.54
CA MET A 87 20.23 -1.87 -8.35
C MET A 87 21.21 -1.04 -7.49
N PHE A 88 20.81 -0.68 -6.27
CA PHE A 88 21.65 0.04 -5.30
C PHE A 88 21.63 -0.66 -3.95
N PRO A 89 22.71 -0.60 -3.14
CA PRO A 89 22.74 -1.17 -1.81
C PRO A 89 21.62 -0.64 -0.91
N ALA A 90 21.02 -1.53 -0.12
CA ALA A 90 20.07 -1.18 0.94
C ALA A 90 20.81 -1.24 2.30
N PRO A 91 20.64 -0.23 3.18
CA PRO A 91 21.39 -0.13 4.44
C PRO A 91 21.06 -1.23 5.44
N HIS A 92 19.82 -1.72 5.42
CA HIS A 92 19.37 -2.87 6.19
C HIS A 92 18.69 -3.88 5.26
N ARG A 93 18.94 -5.17 5.50
CA ARG A 93 18.36 -6.29 4.75
C ARG A 93 17.89 -7.38 5.72
N SER A 94 16.90 -8.16 5.30
CA SER A 94 16.39 -9.31 6.04
C SER A 94 15.96 -10.39 5.07
N SER A 95 16.23 -11.64 5.45
CA SER A 95 15.85 -12.84 4.69
C SER A 95 14.48 -13.39 5.06
N LEU A 96 13.68 -12.67 5.86
CA LEU A 96 12.31 -13.07 6.21
C LEU A 96 11.39 -13.13 4.98
N LEU A 97 11.67 -12.34 3.95
CA LEU A 97 11.00 -12.30 2.66
C LEU A 97 12.06 -12.15 1.55
N ARG A 98 11.69 -12.46 0.30
CA ARG A 98 12.58 -12.23 -0.85
C ARG A 98 12.79 -10.73 -1.03
N THR A 99 13.96 -10.33 -1.53
CA THR A 99 14.38 -8.93 -1.68
C THR A 99 13.30 -8.05 -2.32
N LYS A 100 12.66 -8.53 -3.40
CA LYS A 100 11.64 -7.81 -4.17
C LYS A 100 10.21 -8.32 -3.92
N ASP A 101 9.95 -9.02 -2.81
CA ASP A 101 8.57 -9.26 -2.41
C ASP A 101 7.86 -7.93 -2.18
N GLN A 102 6.63 -7.81 -2.67
CA GLN A 102 5.81 -6.63 -2.40
C GLN A 102 5.13 -6.80 -1.05
N VAL A 103 5.10 -5.72 -0.27
CA VAL A 103 4.46 -5.67 1.04
C VAL A 103 3.62 -4.41 1.15
N LEU A 104 2.46 -4.53 1.78
CA LEU A 104 1.81 -3.38 2.41
C LEU A 104 2.48 -3.16 3.77
N GLY A 105 3.19 -2.06 3.91
CA GLY A 105 3.75 -1.64 5.19
C GLY A 105 2.82 -0.70 5.94
N LEU A 106 2.56 -0.99 7.22
CA LEU A 106 1.85 -0.12 8.15
C LEU A 106 2.80 0.38 9.24
N LYS A 107 2.64 1.64 9.63
CA LYS A 107 3.36 2.22 10.78
C LYS A 107 2.42 3.04 11.65
N LEU A 108 2.17 2.59 12.88
CA LEU A 108 1.26 3.21 13.83
C LEU A 108 1.94 3.33 15.18
N ASP A 109 1.90 4.52 15.79
CA ASP A 109 2.43 4.79 17.13
C ASP A 109 3.86 4.22 17.35
N GLY A 110 4.72 4.34 16.34
CA GLY A 110 6.11 3.87 16.37
C GLY A 110 6.32 2.40 16.01
N GLN A 111 5.26 1.59 16.00
CA GLN A 111 5.31 0.18 15.62
C GLN A 111 5.08 0.02 14.12
N SER A 112 5.74 -0.97 13.52
CA SER A 112 5.65 -1.26 12.09
C SER A 112 5.35 -2.72 11.84
N LYS A 113 4.52 -2.99 10.83
CA LYS A 113 4.24 -4.35 10.35
C LYS A 113 4.15 -4.37 8.83
N ALA A 114 4.71 -5.41 8.23
CA ALA A 114 4.66 -5.68 6.80
C ALA A 114 3.71 -6.85 6.53
N TYR A 115 2.80 -6.65 5.57
CA TYR A 115 1.88 -7.68 5.09
C TYR A 115 2.33 -8.08 3.67
N PRO A 116 2.89 -9.28 3.46
CA PRO A 116 3.25 -9.77 2.13
C PRO A 116 2.05 -9.77 1.19
N LEU A 117 2.24 -9.29 -0.04
CA LEU A 117 1.16 -9.24 -1.03
C LEU A 117 0.57 -10.62 -1.32
N ASP A 118 1.40 -11.67 -1.36
CA ASP A 118 0.93 -13.04 -1.58
C ASP A 118 -0.03 -13.50 -0.46
N ALA A 119 0.28 -13.18 0.81
CA ALA A 119 -0.60 -13.47 1.94
C ALA A 119 -1.88 -12.62 1.90
N LEU A 120 -1.79 -11.38 1.40
CA LEU A 120 -2.93 -10.49 1.22
C LEU A 120 -3.87 -10.94 0.10
N LEU A 121 -3.35 -11.61 -0.93
CA LEU A 121 -4.14 -12.20 -2.01
C LEU A 121 -4.77 -13.53 -1.59
N ASP A 122 -4.05 -14.34 -0.81
CA ASP A 122 -4.56 -15.60 -0.25
C ASP A 122 -5.65 -15.35 0.82
N GLN A 123 -5.47 -14.30 1.64
CA GLN A 123 -6.44 -13.86 2.64
C GLN A 123 -6.83 -12.40 2.40
N PRO A 124 -7.83 -12.11 1.53
CA PRO A 124 -8.22 -10.75 1.18
C PRO A 124 -8.76 -9.89 2.33
N VAL A 125 -9.15 -10.50 3.45
CA VAL A 125 -9.63 -9.81 4.65
C VAL A 125 -8.88 -10.32 5.87
N ILE A 126 -7.94 -9.52 6.37
CA ILE A 126 -7.10 -9.86 7.53
C ILE A 126 -7.51 -9.01 8.72
N ASN A 127 -7.99 -9.65 9.80
CA ASN A 127 -8.25 -8.99 11.07
C ASN A 127 -7.07 -9.15 12.00
N ASP A 128 -6.27 -8.11 12.15
CA ASP A 128 -5.03 -8.14 12.91
C ASP A 128 -5.00 -7.05 14.00
N SER A 129 -3.86 -6.91 14.64
CA SER A 129 -3.47 -5.83 15.55
C SER A 129 -2.05 -5.38 15.26
N LEU A 130 -1.81 -4.08 15.29
CA LEU A 130 -0.47 -3.49 15.32
C LEU A 130 -0.34 -2.74 16.64
N GLY A 131 0.42 -3.31 17.57
CA GLY A 131 0.40 -2.91 18.98
C GLY A 131 -1.01 -3.00 19.57
N ALA A 132 -1.45 -1.93 20.23
CA ALA A 132 -2.79 -1.85 20.82
C ALA A 132 -3.90 -1.48 19.81
N LYS A 133 -3.57 -1.28 18.52
CA LYS A 133 -4.54 -0.87 17.50
C LYS A 133 -5.04 -2.08 16.73
N ASN A 134 -6.34 -2.32 16.81
CA ASN A 134 -7.02 -3.29 15.96
C ASN A 134 -7.11 -2.74 14.53
N VAL A 135 -6.61 -3.51 13.57
CA VAL A 135 -6.61 -3.17 12.16
C VAL A 135 -7.33 -4.24 11.34
N VAL A 136 -7.99 -3.83 10.26
CA VAL A 136 -8.40 -4.74 9.19
C VAL A 136 -7.66 -4.33 7.93
N VAL A 137 -7.05 -5.30 7.25
CA VAL A 137 -6.47 -5.12 5.92
C VAL A 137 -7.39 -5.79 4.90
N VAL A 138 -7.72 -5.05 3.83
CA VAL A 138 -8.62 -5.48 2.77
C VAL A 138 -7.91 -5.36 1.43
N THR A 139 -7.93 -6.42 0.64
CA THR A 139 -7.19 -6.52 -0.64
C THR A 139 -8.15 -6.77 -1.79
N SER A 140 -8.04 -6.00 -2.88
CA SER A 140 -8.75 -6.30 -4.12
C SER A 140 -8.10 -7.47 -4.86
N PRO A 141 -8.81 -8.15 -5.79
CA PRO A 141 -8.22 -9.19 -6.63
C PRO A 141 -6.98 -8.73 -7.41
N GLY A 142 -6.91 -7.45 -7.80
CA GLY A 142 -5.74 -6.83 -8.44
C GLY A 142 -4.57 -6.50 -7.51
N GLY A 143 -4.66 -6.84 -6.21
CA GLY A 143 -3.61 -6.63 -5.22
C GLY A 143 -3.62 -5.26 -4.55
N ALA A 144 -4.64 -4.43 -4.79
CA ALA A 144 -4.76 -3.13 -4.14
C ALA A 144 -5.19 -3.31 -2.67
N ALA A 145 -4.30 -2.98 -1.74
CA ALA A 145 -4.49 -3.23 -0.32
C ALA A 145 -4.76 -1.93 0.46
N ARG A 146 -5.73 -1.98 1.39
CA ARG A 146 -6.15 -0.88 2.26
C ARG A 146 -6.17 -1.34 3.71
N ALA A 147 -5.85 -0.45 4.64
CA ALA A 147 -5.94 -0.73 6.06
C ALA A 147 -6.90 0.25 6.75
N TYR A 148 -7.70 -0.25 7.68
CA TYR A 148 -8.64 0.55 8.46
C TYR A 148 -8.52 0.25 9.95
N ARG A 149 -8.79 1.25 10.78
CA ARG A 149 -8.91 1.07 12.24
C ARG A 149 -10.24 0.37 12.54
N ARG A 150 -10.22 -0.96 12.70
CA ARG A 150 -11.45 -1.76 12.89
C ARG A 150 -12.08 -1.65 14.28
N GLY A 151 -11.39 -1.08 15.26
CA GLY A 151 -11.90 -1.00 16.64
C GLY A 151 -12.28 -2.39 17.17
N GLN A 152 -13.54 -2.56 17.56
CA GLN A 152 -14.09 -3.83 18.05
C GLN A 152 -14.58 -4.79 16.96
N TYR A 153 -14.77 -4.29 15.73
CA TYR A 153 -15.33 -5.08 14.65
C TYR A 153 -14.36 -6.17 14.20
N LYS A 154 -14.93 -7.30 13.79
CA LYS A 154 -14.25 -8.37 13.06
C LYS A 154 -14.97 -8.54 11.73
N PHE A 155 -14.20 -8.57 10.64
CA PHE A 155 -14.74 -8.59 9.29
C PHE A 155 -14.46 -9.92 8.59
N SER A 156 -15.38 -10.38 7.75
CA SER A 156 -15.15 -11.48 6.82
C SER A 156 -15.54 -11.07 5.40
N SER A 157 -14.94 -11.72 4.41
CA SER A 157 -15.45 -11.65 3.03
C SER A 157 -16.72 -12.50 2.95
N PRO A 158 -17.80 -12.03 2.31
CA PRO A 158 -18.88 -12.90 1.87
C PRO A 158 -18.38 -13.85 0.78
N GLU A 159 -18.97 -15.04 0.69
CA GLU A 159 -18.61 -16.09 -0.29
C GLU A 159 -18.87 -15.66 -1.74
N THR A 160 -19.77 -14.69 -1.95
CA THR A 160 -20.08 -14.09 -3.25
C THR A 160 -20.38 -12.60 -3.08
N SER A 161 -19.44 -11.75 -3.45
CA SER A 161 -19.70 -10.40 -4.01
C SER A 161 -18.39 -9.67 -4.25
N ALA A 162 -18.15 -9.28 -5.50
CA ALA A 162 -17.37 -8.07 -5.74
C ALA A 162 -18.19 -6.91 -5.13
N GLY A 163 -17.63 -6.20 -4.15
CA GLY A 163 -18.21 -4.96 -3.66
C GLY A 163 -18.08 -3.86 -4.71
N ALA A 164 -18.55 -2.65 -4.38
CA ALA A 164 -18.27 -1.51 -5.24
C ALA A 164 -16.75 -1.33 -5.39
N GLU A 165 -16.32 -0.82 -6.55
CA GLU A 165 -14.91 -0.47 -6.83
C GLU A 165 -13.92 -1.66 -6.86
N GLY A 166 -14.41 -2.89 -7.11
CA GLY A 166 -13.54 -4.07 -7.19
C GLY A 166 -12.96 -4.51 -5.84
N VAL A 167 -13.44 -3.93 -4.73
CA VAL A 167 -13.02 -4.27 -3.37
C VAL A 167 -14.02 -5.28 -2.78
N PRO A 168 -13.57 -6.31 -2.03
CA PRO A 168 -14.49 -7.21 -1.35
C PRO A 168 -15.45 -6.43 -0.44
N LEU A 169 -16.74 -6.70 -0.56
CA LEU A 169 -17.71 -6.30 0.46
C LEU A 169 -17.28 -6.95 1.79
N LEU A 170 -17.43 -6.27 2.91
CA LEU A 170 -17.12 -6.86 4.22
C LEU A 170 -18.40 -7.11 5.00
N ARG A 171 -18.42 -8.19 5.78
CA ARG A 171 -19.46 -8.41 6.80
C ARG A 171 -18.86 -8.37 8.19
N ASP A 172 -19.49 -7.64 9.10
CA ASP A 172 -19.09 -7.67 10.50
C ASP A 172 -19.61 -8.92 11.21
N GLN A 173 -19.23 -9.11 12.49
CA GLN A 173 -19.66 -10.25 13.30
C GLN A 173 -21.17 -10.37 13.53
N GLN A 174 -21.96 -9.34 13.18
CA GLN A 174 -23.42 -9.32 13.25
C GLN A 174 -24.05 -9.57 11.87
N GLY A 175 -23.24 -9.79 10.83
CA GLY A 175 -23.68 -10.00 9.45
C GLY A 175 -24.01 -8.71 8.70
N ARG A 176 -23.72 -7.53 9.27
CA ARG A 176 -23.97 -6.26 8.59
C ARG A 176 -22.90 -5.97 7.56
N GLU A 177 -23.31 -5.35 6.46
CA GLU A 177 -22.45 -5.10 5.31
C GLU A 177 -21.73 -3.77 5.41
N TRP A 178 -20.44 -3.77 5.10
CA TRP A 178 -19.57 -2.61 5.11
C TRP A 178 -18.87 -2.48 3.75
N GLN A 179 -18.82 -1.25 3.24
CA GLN A 179 -18.14 -0.89 2.01
C GLN A 179 -16.77 -0.30 2.33
N ALA A 180 -15.72 -0.97 1.85
CA ALA A 180 -14.37 -0.43 1.88
C ALA A 180 -14.24 0.66 0.79
N GLY A 181 -13.81 1.85 1.17
CA GLY A 181 -13.56 2.96 0.25
C GLY A 181 -12.27 3.73 0.56
N GLU A 182 -11.95 4.72 -0.27
CA GLU A 182 -10.69 5.47 -0.18
C GLU A 182 -10.58 6.38 1.05
N GLU A 183 -11.70 6.82 1.63
CA GLU A 183 -11.69 7.70 2.80
C GLU A 183 -11.92 6.94 4.12
N ALA A 184 -12.73 5.88 4.06
CA ALA A 184 -13.15 5.12 5.24
C ALA A 184 -13.72 3.75 4.84
N LEU A 185 -13.84 2.87 5.83
CA LEU A 185 -14.70 1.69 5.76
C LEU A 185 -16.05 2.08 6.36
N VAL A 186 -17.12 1.95 5.59
CA VAL A 186 -18.43 2.58 5.87
C VAL A 186 -19.52 1.51 5.98
N LEU A 187 -20.37 1.60 7.00
CA LEU A 187 -21.51 0.71 7.15
C LEU A 187 -22.57 1.03 6.07
N ALA A 188 -23.05 0.01 5.36
CA ALA A 188 -23.96 0.20 4.22
C ALA A 188 -25.34 0.72 4.64
N GLU A 189 -25.88 0.25 5.76
CA GLU A 189 -27.20 0.66 6.29
C GLU A 189 -27.19 2.02 6.99
N ASP A 190 -26.03 2.49 7.47
CA ASP A 190 -25.85 3.79 8.10
C ASP A 190 -24.48 4.39 7.73
N PRO A 191 -24.41 5.20 6.67
CA PRO A 191 -23.17 5.82 6.22
C PRO A 191 -22.52 6.80 7.22
N SER A 192 -23.22 7.19 8.30
CA SER A 192 -22.62 7.99 9.37
C SER A 192 -21.62 7.17 10.21
N GLN A 193 -21.79 5.85 10.24
CA GLN A 193 -20.89 4.94 10.91
C GLN A 193 -19.71 4.57 10.00
N ARG A 194 -18.55 5.14 10.32
CA ARG A 194 -17.34 5.09 9.49
C ARG A 194 -16.11 4.73 10.31
N LEU A 195 -15.20 3.95 9.73
CA LEU A 195 -13.93 3.55 10.33
C LEU A 195 -12.77 4.20 9.56
N GLU A 196 -11.86 4.82 10.30
CA GLU A 196 -10.70 5.57 9.79
C GLU A 196 -9.84 4.72 8.86
N ARG A 197 -9.52 5.23 7.67
CA ARG A 197 -8.48 4.68 6.81
C ARG A 197 -7.10 5.03 7.36
N LEU A 198 -6.25 4.02 7.47
CA LEU A 198 -4.89 4.15 7.97
C LEU A 198 -3.91 4.36 6.81
N PRO A 199 -2.86 5.18 6.98
CA PRO A 199 -1.82 5.31 5.99
C PRO A 199 -1.03 4.00 5.88
N GLY A 200 -1.03 3.43 4.68
CA GLY A 200 -0.23 2.27 4.32
C GLY A 200 0.66 2.60 3.13
N HIS A 201 1.75 1.85 2.98
CA HIS A 201 2.71 2.09 1.91
C HIS A 201 3.04 0.76 1.21
N MET A 202 2.63 0.64 -0.06
CA MET A 202 3.04 -0.48 -0.90
C MET A 202 4.50 -0.29 -1.31
N ALA A 203 5.35 -1.26 -1.01
CA ALA A 203 6.78 -1.21 -1.32
C ALA A 203 7.34 -2.60 -1.60
N TYR A 204 8.52 -2.64 -2.23
CA TYR A 204 9.35 -3.84 -2.14
C TYR A 204 9.92 -3.99 -0.73
N TRP A 205 10.09 -5.24 -0.30
CA TRP A 205 10.57 -5.63 1.01
C TRP A 205 11.90 -4.96 1.38
N PHE A 206 12.88 -4.97 0.47
CA PHE A 206 14.17 -4.31 0.71
C PHE A 206 14.00 -2.81 1.04
N GLY A 207 13.04 -2.15 0.39
CA GLY A 207 12.76 -0.73 0.58
C GLY A 207 12.03 -0.46 1.89
N TRP A 208 11.06 -1.30 2.25
CA TRP A 208 10.34 -1.18 3.52
C TRP A 208 11.25 -1.46 4.72
N PHE A 209 12.00 -2.57 4.67
CA PHE A 209 12.86 -3.02 5.76
C PHE A 209 14.04 -2.08 6.00
N ALA A 210 14.58 -1.45 4.95
CA ALA A 210 15.64 -0.44 5.06
C ALA A 210 15.28 0.74 5.99
N PHE A 211 14.00 1.02 6.20
CA PHE A 211 13.52 2.12 7.04
C PHE A 211 12.70 1.68 8.26
N ASN A 212 12.40 0.38 8.37
CA ASN A 212 11.67 -0.22 9.48
C ASN A 212 12.27 -1.60 9.82
N PRO A 213 13.52 -1.67 10.31
CA PRO A 213 14.21 -2.94 10.59
C PRO A 213 13.54 -3.75 11.71
N ASP A 214 12.80 -3.08 12.60
CA ASP A 214 12.03 -3.71 13.69
C ASP A 214 10.60 -4.09 13.25
N THR A 215 10.31 -4.10 11.95
CA THR A 215 8.97 -4.44 11.44
C THR A 215 8.63 -5.89 11.76
N GLU A 216 7.44 -6.09 12.32
CA GLU A 216 6.81 -7.41 12.32
C GLU A 216 6.47 -7.81 10.89
N VAL A 217 6.46 -9.11 10.60
CA VAL A 217 5.98 -9.65 9.32
C VAL A 217 4.75 -10.47 9.61
N TYR A 218 3.65 -10.19 8.91
CA TYR A 218 2.43 -10.98 9.01
C TYR A 218 2.67 -12.40 8.50
N SER A 219 2.36 -13.41 9.34
CA SER A 219 2.61 -14.83 9.06
C SER A 219 1.35 -15.70 9.01
N GLY A 220 0.14 -15.10 9.03
CA GLY A 220 -1.12 -15.86 9.08
C GLY A 220 -1.31 -16.69 10.36
N VAL A 221 -2.46 -17.37 10.48
CA VAL A 221 -2.64 -18.51 11.39
C VAL A 221 -2.19 -19.75 10.61
N GLY A 222 -1.00 -20.27 10.91
CA GLY A 222 -0.34 -21.34 10.13
C GLY A 222 -0.91 -22.77 10.34
N PRO A 223 -0.22 -23.83 9.87
CA PRO A 223 1.24 -23.97 10.08
C PRO A 223 2.13 -24.14 8.82
N SER A 224 3.41 -23.78 9.07
CA SER A 224 4.71 -23.90 8.36
C SER A 224 5.01 -25.21 7.59
N PRO A 225 6.16 -25.41 6.90
CA PRO A 225 7.34 -24.56 6.65
C PRO A 225 7.66 -24.26 5.16
#